data_AF-A0A8J6S1M8-F1
#
_entry.id   AF-A0A8J6S1M8-F1
#
_cell.length_a   1.000
_cell.length_b   1.000
_cell.length_c   1.000
_cell.angle_alpha   90.00
_cell.angle_beta   90.00
_cell.angle_gamma   90.00
#
_symmetry.space_group_name_H-M   'P 1'
#
loop_
_entity.id
_entity.type
_entity.pdbx_description
1 polymer ?
#
loop_
_entity_poly.entity_id
_entity_poly.type
_entity_poly.pdbx_seq_one_letter_code
_entity_poly.pdbx_strand_id
1 'polypeptide(L)'
;MQVSHANFKAELQAAQTEIQTLKAELKATKAELQANNENLENIVAKSQKAAKSVHSKTNAAQDTANAAFAEIKSVKVGIENGEIVAQKALMLQGMDDNHWMRFCKLDSINHHCFQVWKADDNTWHNDIRVKAATFLRARDDNHWMGCHRVDSRNNDVFDIWRDQRWHSTSRVQVATRLR
;
A
#
# COMPACT_ATOMS: atom_id res chain seq x y z
N MET A 1 24.15 -90.78 35.71
CA MET A 1 24.22 -89.54 36.51
C MET A 1 25.25 -88.53 36.00
N GLN A 2 26.44 -88.91 35.52
CA GLN A 2 27.47 -87.94 35.08
C GLN A 2 27.06 -87.05 33.88
N VAL A 3 26.20 -87.53 32.97
CA VAL A 3 25.80 -86.78 31.77
C VAL A 3 24.86 -85.61 32.10
N SER A 4 23.96 -85.73 33.08
CA SER A 4 23.03 -84.63 33.43
C SER A 4 23.73 -83.49 34.17
N HIS A 5 24.76 -83.79 34.96
CA HIS A 5 25.55 -82.78 35.65
C HIS A 5 26.40 -81.94 34.66
N ALA A 6 26.87 -82.54 33.57
CA ALA A 6 27.57 -81.84 32.50
C ALA A 6 26.63 -80.90 31.71
N ASN A 7 25.43 -81.38 31.36
CA ASN A 7 24.41 -80.55 30.71
C ASN A 7 23.98 -79.37 31.57
N PHE A 8 23.71 -79.60 32.85
CA PHE A 8 23.30 -78.51 33.77
C PHE A 8 24.39 -77.44 33.91
N LYS A 9 25.67 -77.84 33.92
CA LYS A 9 26.80 -76.90 33.96
C LYS A 9 26.89 -76.06 32.67
N ALA A 10 26.65 -76.67 31.51
CA ALA A 10 26.64 -75.98 30.23
C ALA A 10 25.47 -74.97 30.14
N GLU A 11 24.28 -75.36 30.58
CA GLU A 11 23.11 -74.47 30.66
C GLU A 11 23.35 -73.28 31.61
N LEU A 12 23.97 -73.51 32.76
CA LEU A 12 24.33 -72.43 33.70
C LEU A 12 25.33 -71.44 33.07
N GLN A 13 26.32 -71.93 32.34
CA GLN A 13 27.29 -71.08 31.64
C GLN A 13 26.63 -70.27 30.52
N ALA A 14 25.74 -70.91 29.74
CA ALA A 14 24.98 -70.23 28.69
C ALA A 14 24.10 -69.12 29.29
N ALA A 15 23.37 -69.40 30.37
CA ALA A 15 22.56 -68.41 31.08
C ALA A 15 23.41 -67.26 31.64
N GLN A 16 24.62 -67.54 32.17
CA GLN A 16 25.53 -66.49 32.61
C GLN A 16 25.99 -65.58 31.47
N THR A 17 26.33 -66.15 30.31
CA THR A 17 26.70 -65.34 29.13
C THR A 17 25.53 -64.49 28.65
N GLU A 18 24.32 -65.04 28.61
CA GLU A 18 23.12 -64.32 28.21
C GLU A 18 22.80 -63.16 29.16
N ILE A 19 22.91 -63.37 30.48
CA ILE A 19 22.76 -62.31 31.49
C ILE A 19 23.78 -61.19 31.27
N GLN A 20 25.04 -61.51 30.94
CA GLN A 20 26.05 -60.49 30.67
C GLN A 20 25.75 -59.69 29.40
N THR A 21 25.30 -60.36 28.34
CA THR A 21 24.89 -59.71 27.08
C THR A 21 23.71 -58.79 27.31
N LEU A 22 22.64 -59.27 27.95
CA LEU A 22 21.45 -58.47 28.27
C LEU A 22 21.79 -57.24 29.14
N LYS A 23 22.74 -57.38 30.07
CA LYS A 23 23.20 -56.26 30.89
C LYS A 23 23.96 -55.20 30.08
N ALA A 24 24.74 -55.63 29.09
CA ALA A 24 25.43 -54.72 28.18
C ALA A 24 24.44 -53.99 27.26
N GLU A 25 23.47 -54.70 26.70
CA GLU A 25 22.39 -54.13 25.88
C GLU A 25 21.57 -53.13 26.69
N LEU A 26 21.14 -53.48 27.91
CA LEU A 26 20.39 -52.56 28.78
C LEU A 26 21.17 -51.27 29.08
N LYS A 27 22.49 -51.36 29.26
CA LYS A 27 23.35 -50.18 29.47
C LYS A 27 23.43 -49.34 28.21
N ALA A 28 23.53 -49.95 27.03
CA ALA A 28 23.55 -49.26 25.74
C ALA A 28 22.22 -48.54 25.49
N THR A 29 21.08 -49.23 25.64
CA THR A 29 19.74 -48.65 25.47
C THR A 29 19.49 -47.50 26.43
N LYS A 30 19.98 -47.59 27.68
CA LYS A 30 19.86 -46.48 28.63
C LYS A 30 20.64 -45.24 28.19
N ALA A 31 21.84 -45.42 27.64
CA ALA A 31 22.66 -44.32 27.13
C ALA A 31 22.00 -43.67 25.90
N GLU A 32 21.46 -44.47 24.98
CA GLU A 32 20.71 -43.98 23.82
C GLU A 32 19.45 -43.20 24.23
N LEU A 33 18.71 -43.70 25.23
CA LEU A 33 17.51 -43.03 25.73
C LEU A 33 17.85 -41.68 26.38
N GLN A 34 18.97 -41.59 27.10
CA GLN A 34 19.45 -40.32 27.64
C GLN A 34 19.84 -39.34 26.54
N ALA A 35 20.61 -39.78 25.54
CA ALA A 35 21.01 -38.94 24.41
C ALA A 35 19.79 -38.46 23.60
N ASN A 36 18.78 -39.32 23.42
CA ASN A 36 17.54 -38.94 22.75
C ASN A 36 16.73 -37.91 23.55
N ASN A 37 16.68 -38.01 24.87
CA ASN A 37 16.03 -37.00 25.71
C ASN A 37 16.73 -35.63 25.59
N GLU A 38 18.06 -35.59 25.67
CA GLU A 38 18.83 -34.35 25.51
C GLU A 38 18.61 -33.73 24.11
N ASN A 39 18.52 -34.56 23.07
CA ASN A 39 18.18 -34.11 21.72
C ASN A 39 16.75 -33.54 21.63
N LEU A 40 15.77 -34.19 22.27
CA LEU A 40 14.39 -33.71 22.30
C LEU A 40 14.28 -32.37 23.02
N GLU A 41 14.94 -32.20 24.18
CA GLU A 41 14.96 -30.93 24.90
C GLU A 41 15.57 -29.81 24.04
N ASN A 42 16.66 -30.09 23.33
CA ASN A 42 17.26 -29.15 22.41
C ASN A 42 16.33 -28.77 21.24
N ILE A 43 15.61 -29.75 20.68
CA ILE A 43 14.62 -29.49 19.62
C ILE A 43 13.47 -28.65 20.16
N VAL A 44 12.93 -28.96 21.34
CA VAL A 44 11.87 -28.18 21.98
C VAL A 44 12.32 -26.73 22.20
N ALA A 45 13.53 -26.53 22.71
CA ALA A 45 14.07 -25.19 22.93
C ALA A 45 14.25 -24.40 21.62
N LYS A 46 14.75 -25.04 20.56
CA LYS A 46 14.86 -24.41 19.22
C LYS A 46 13.49 -24.06 18.64
N SER A 47 12.53 -24.97 18.75
CA SER A 47 11.16 -24.77 18.28
C SER A 47 10.46 -23.62 19.02
N GLN A 48 10.64 -23.51 20.33
CA GLN A 48 10.10 -22.38 21.11
C GLN A 48 10.74 -21.04 20.70
N LYS A 49 12.06 -21.00 20.46
CA LYS A 49 12.74 -19.80 19.96
C LYS A 49 12.23 -19.41 18.58
N ALA A 50 12.08 -20.38 17.68
CA ALA A 50 11.52 -20.15 16.35
C ALA A 50 10.09 -19.62 16.43
N ALA A 51 9.22 -20.21 17.26
CA ALA A 51 7.85 -19.77 17.46
C ALA A 51 7.78 -18.32 17.98
N LYS A 52 8.61 -17.95 18.96
CA LYS A 52 8.70 -16.57 19.46
C LYS A 52 9.15 -15.59 18.38
N SER A 53 10.14 -15.97 17.58
CA SER A 53 10.63 -15.13 16.47
C SER A 53 9.61 -14.96 15.35
N VAL A 54 8.85 -16.01 15.03
CA VAL A 54 7.75 -15.92 14.07
C VAL A 54 6.67 -15.00 14.60
N HIS A 55 6.26 -15.19 15.84
CA HIS A 55 5.22 -14.35 16.45
C HIS A 55 5.58 -12.86 16.46
N SER A 56 6.82 -12.51 16.81
CA SER A 56 7.26 -11.11 16.77
C SER A 56 7.29 -10.53 15.36
N LYS A 57 7.75 -11.30 14.37
CA LYS A 57 7.72 -10.89 12.95
C LYS A 57 6.30 -10.71 12.43
N THR A 58 5.38 -11.60 12.81
CA THR A 58 3.96 -11.49 12.44
C THR A 58 3.33 -10.22 13.01
N ASN A 59 3.60 -9.90 14.27
CA ASN A 59 3.09 -8.66 14.88
C ASN A 59 3.64 -7.41 14.17
N ALA A 60 4.95 -7.36 13.90
CA ALA A 60 5.56 -6.25 13.15
C ALA A 60 4.97 -6.09 11.73
N ALA A 61 4.72 -7.21 11.04
CA ALA A 61 4.08 -7.19 9.73
C ALA A 61 2.62 -6.69 9.83
N GLN A 62 1.89 -7.09 10.86
CA GLN A 62 0.52 -6.62 11.10
C GLN A 62 0.47 -5.11 11.40
N ASP A 63 1.40 -4.61 12.22
CA ASP A 63 1.50 -3.18 12.53
C ASP A 63 1.82 -2.36 11.28
N THR A 64 2.75 -2.85 10.46
CA THR A 64 3.09 -2.24 9.17
C THR A 64 1.89 -2.21 8.22
N ALA A 65 1.13 -3.30 8.14
CA ALA A 65 -0.07 -3.37 7.33
C ALA A 65 -1.14 -2.39 7.83
N ASN A 66 -1.35 -2.29 9.15
CA ASN A 66 -2.30 -1.35 9.74
C ASN A 66 -1.92 0.11 9.47
N ALA A 67 -0.62 0.45 9.57
CA ALA A 67 -0.12 1.78 9.23
C ALA A 67 -0.36 2.11 7.75
N ALA A 68 -0.03 1.18 6.84
CA ALA A 68 -0.29 1.35 5.41
C ALA A 68 -1.79 1.53 5.11
N PHE A 69 -2.67 0.76 5.76
CA PHE A 69 -4.11 0.93 5.61
C PHE A 69 -4.60 2.31 6.09
N ALA A 70 -4.05 2.83 7.18
CA ALA A 70 -4.38 4.17 7.68
C ALA A 70 -3.96 5.26 6.67
N GLU A 71 -2.75 5.16 6.11
CA GLU A 71 -2.26 6.08 5.08
C GLU A 71 -3.12 6.01 3.81
N ILE A 72 -3.44 4.82 3.32
CA ILE A 72 -4.30 4.62 2.15
C ILE A 72 -5.69 5.24 2.39
N LYS A 73 -6.25 5.07 3.60
CA LYS A 73 -7.53 5.67 3.97
C LYS A 73 -7.45 7.19 3.95
N SER A 74 -6.37 7.77 4.47
CA SER A 74 -6.13 9.22 4.41
C SER A 74 -6.04 9.72 2.98
N VAL A 75 -5.25 9.04 2.13
CA VAL A 75 -5.13 9.36 0.70
C VAL A 75 -6.47 9.28 -0.01
N LYS A 76 -7.26 8.23 0.26
CA LYS A 76 -8.60 8.09 -0.30
C LYS A 76 -9.50 9.28 0.05
N VAL A 77 -9.53 9.67 1.32
CA VAL A 77 -10.31 10.84 1.77
C VAL A 77 -9.81 12.12 1.09
N GLY A 78 -8.49 12.31 0.99
CA GLY A 78 -7.87 13.45 0.31
C GLY A 78 -8.13 13.50 -1.20
N ILE A 79 -8.41 12.36 -1.84
CA ILE A 79 -8.85 12.29 -3.24
C ILE A 79 -10.34 12.62 -3.33
N GLU A 80 -11.17 12.00 -2.48
CA GLU A 80 -12.63 12.18 -2.48
C GLU A 80 -13.03 13.63 -2.17
N ASN A 81 -12.30 14.31 -1.29
CA ASN A 81 -12.55 15.72 -0.94
C ASN A 81 -11.82 16.72 -1.89
N GLY A 82 -10.98 16.23 -2.81
CA GLY A 82 -10.24 17.02 -3.79
C GLY A 82 -8.96 17.70 -3.29
N GLU A 83 -8.53 17.50 -2.04
CA GLU A 83 -7.32 18.12 -1.46
C GLU A 83 -6.03 17.67 -2.17
N ILE A 84 -5.87 16.37 -2.43
CA ILE A 84 -4.69 15.83 -3.13
C ILE A 84 -4.68 16.25 -4.60
N VAL A 85 -5.85 16.34 -5.22
CA VAL A 85 -6.00 16.84 -6.59
C VAL A 85 -5.63 18.33 -6.64
N ALA A 86 -6.02 19.11 -5.63
CA ALA A 86 -5.67 20.52 -5.49
C ALA A 86 -4.16 20.74 -5.37
N GLN A 87 -3.49 19.95 -4.54
CA GLN A 87 -2.04 20.04 -4.34
C GLN A 87 -1.24 19.72 -5.61
N LYS A 88 -1.75 18.82 -6.47
CA LYS A 88 -1.14 18.48 -7.77
C LYS A 88 -1.59 19.38 -8.92
N ALA A 89 -2.67 20.15 -8.75
CA ALA A 89 -3.07 21.14 -9.74
C ALA A 89 -2.04 22.27 -9.75
N LEU A 90 -1.15 22.26 -10.74
CA LEU A 90 -0.35 23.43 -11.10
C LEU A 90 -1.31 24.61 -11.24
N MET A 91 -1.02 25.72 -10.54
CA MET A 91 -1.72 26.98 -10.81
C MET A 91 -1.56 27.27 -12.29
N LEU A 92 -2.68 27.39 -13.01
CA LEU A 92 -2.66 27.77 -14.41
C LEU A 92 -2.65 29.29 -14.43
N GLN A 93 -1.55 29.87 -14.89
CA GLN A 93 -1.50 31.31 -15.13
C GLN A 93 -2.37 31.62 -16.35
N GLY A 94 -3.14 32.69 -16.28
CA GLY A 94 -3.81 33.26 -17.44
C GLY A 94 -2.79 33.74 -18.49
N MET A 95 -3.28 34.25 -19.62
CA MET A 95 -2.43 34.82 -20.69
C MET A 95 -1.63 36.06 -20.23
N ASP A 96 -2.05 36.70 -19.13
CA ASP A 96 -1.38 37.86 -18.55
C ASP A 96 -0.92 37.57 -17.11
N ASP A 97 -0.03 38.43 -16.60
CA ASP A 97 0.48 38.32 -15.23
C ASP A 97 -0.58 38.66 -14.15
N ASN A 98 -1.76 39.09 -14.59
CA ASN A 98 -2.81 39.65 -13.74
C ASN A 98 -3.87 38.60 -13.36
N HIS A 99 -3.91 37.45 -14.02
CA HIS A 99 -4.92 36.42 -13.76
C HIS A 99 -4.29 35.07 -13.45
N TRP A 100 -4.74 34.45 -12.37
CA TRP A 100 -4.27 33.14 -11.92
C TRP A 100 -5.45 32.20 -11.70
N MET A 101 -5.31 30.93 -12.04
CA MET A 101 -6.33 29.91 -11.81
C MET A 101 -5.83 28.86 -10.84
N ARG A 102 -6.69 28.46 -9.91
CA ARG A 102 -6.42 27.36 -8.98
C ARG A 102 -7.63 26.48 -8.80
N PHE A 103 -7.40 25.23 -8.44
CA PHE A 103 -8.48 24.38 -7.93
C PHE A 103 -8.98 24.95 -6.59
N CYS A 104 -10.31 24.91 -6.39
CA CYS A 104 -10.94 25.37 -5.16
C CYS A 104 -11.60 24.21 -4.40
N LYS A 105 -12.51 23.48 -5.05
CA LYS A 105 -13.27 22.39 -4.41
C LYS A 105 -13.92 21.47 -5.44
N LEU A 106 -14.41 20.33 -4.96
CA LEU A 106 -15.42 19.54 -5.64
C LEU A 106 -16.82 19.98 -5.18
N ASP A 107 -17.76 20.22 -6.10
CA ASP A 107 -19.16 20.48 -5.70
C ASP A 107 -19.95 19.20 -5.44
N SER A 108 -21.19 19.33 -4.95
CA SER A 108 -22.04 18.19 -4.53
C SER A 108 -22.44 17.23 -5.65
N ILE A 109 -22.11 17.55 -6.91
CA ILE A 109 -22.37 16.73 -8.09
C ILE A 109 -21.08 16.40 -8.84
N ASN A 110 -19.94 16.45 -8.14
CA ASN A 110 -18.61 16.08 -8.60
C ASN A 110 -18.03 16.95 -9.73
N HIS A 111 -18.38 18.24 -9.79
CA HIS A 111 -17.64 19.17 -10.66
C HIS A 111 -16.36 19.63 -9.99
N HIS A 112 -15.27 19.69 -10.75
CA HIS A 112 -14.07 20.40 -10.31
C HIS A 112 -14.33 21.90 -10.43
N CYS A 113 -14.41 22.61 -9.31
CA CYS A 113 -14.55 24.06 -9.25
C CYS A 113 -13.16 24.71 -9.19
N PHE A 114 -12.88 25.58 -10.16
CA PHE A 114 -11.68 26.40 -10.18
C PHE A 114 -12.04 27.84 -9.83
N GLN A 115 -11.12 28.50 -9.14
CA GLN A 115 -11.17 29.92 -8.88
C GLN A 115 -10.22 30.66 -9.81
N VAL A 116 -10.64 31.84 -10.27
CA VAL A 116 -9.81 32.78 -11.01
C VAL A 116 -9.52 33.97 -10.10
N TRP A 117 -8.25 34.29 -9.92
CA TRP A 117 -7.79 35.52 -9.31
C TRP A 117 -7.88 36.63 -10.33
N LYS A 118 -8.48 37.75 -9.96
CA LYS A 118 -8.48 38.95 -10.78
C LYS A 118 -7.69 40.03 -10.08
N ALA A 119 -6.64 40.53 -10.72
CA ALA A 119 -5.79 41.56 -10.11
C ALA A 119 -6.43 42.95 -10.05
N ASP A 120 -7.51 43.18 -10.80
CA ASP A 120 -8.27 44.43 -10.79
C ASP A 120 -8.99 44.66 -9.46
N ASP A 121 -9.57 43.61 -8.88
CA ASP A 121 -10.26 43.65 -7.58
C ASP A 121 -9.53 42.89 -6.47
N ASN A 122 -8.43 42.21 -6.80
CA ASN A 122 -7.59 41.46 -5.87
C ASN A 122 -8.37 40.39 -5.09
N THR A 123 -9.35 39.75 -5.75
CA THR A 123 -10.17 38.70 -5.15
C THR A 123 -10.24 37.42 -6.00
N TRP A 124 -10.59 36.30 -5.34
CA TRP A 124 -10.81 35.01 -5.99
C TRP A 124 -12.29 34.84 -6.35
N HIS A 125 -12.56 34.55 -7.61
CA HIS A 125 -13.91 34.35 -8.15
C HIS A 125 -14.14 32.89 -8.52
N ASN A 126 -15.29 32.33 -8.16
CA ASN A 126 -15.67 30.94 -8.46
C ASN A 126 -16.21 30.80 -9.89
N ASP A 127 -15.37 31.11 -10.88
CA ASP A 127 -15.84 31.37 -12.24
C ASP A 127 -15.91 30.11 -13.14
N ILE A 128 -15.32 28.98 -12.75
CA ILE A 128 -15.17 27.81 -13.65
C ILE A 128 -15.56 26.49 -12.97
N ARG A 129 -16.45 25.72 -13.59
CA ARG A 129 -16.82 24.35 -13.17
C ARG A 129 -16.60 23.35 -14.30
N VAL A 130 -15.96 22.22 -14.00
CA VAL A 130 -15.59 21.21 -15.00
C VAL A 130 -16.28 19.89 -14.70
N LYS A 131 -17.10 19.41 -15.64
CA LYS A 131 -17.53 18.01 -15.74
C LYS A 131 -16.66 17.35 -16.81
N ALA A 132 -16.24 16.10 -16.58
CA ALA A 132 -15.14 15.46 -17.31
C ALA A 132 -15.11 15.66 -18.85
N ALA A 133 -13.89 16.02 -19.31
CA ALA A 133 -13.17 15.65 -20.53
C ALA A 133 -13.54 16.19 -21.93
N THR A 134 -14.57 17.00 -22.15
CA THR A 134 -14.70 17.65 -23.50
C THR A 134 -15.39 18.99 -23.51
N PHE A 135 -16.27 19.25 -22.54
CA PHE A 135 -17.00 20.49 -22.41
C PHE A 135 -16.97 20.97 -20.96
N LEU A 136 -16.36 22.13 -20.76
CA LEU A 136 -16.43 22.92 -19.55
C LEU A 136 -17.85 23.52 -19.50
N ARG A 137 -18.50 23.58 -18.34
CA ARG A 137 -19.73 24.35 -18.21
C ARG A 137 -19.30 25.76 -17.81
N ALA A 138 -19.76 26.79 -18.52
CA ALA A 138 -19.40 28.16 -18.16
C ALA A 138 -20.13 28.57 -16.86
N ARG A 139 -20.11 29.86 -16.52
CA ARG A 139 -20.63 30.41 -15.24
C ARG A 139 -22.06 29.96 -14.86
N ASP A 140 -22.88 29.56 -15.83
CA ASP A 140 -24.25 29.12 -15.62
C ASP A 140 -24.63 27.89 -16.46
N ASP A 141 -25.85 27.41 -16.21
CA ASP A 141 -26.37 26.17 -16.74
C ASP A 141 -26.62 26.17 -18.26
N ASN A 142 -26.65 27.34 -18.88
CA ASN A 142 -27.01 27.57 -20.28
C ASN A 142 -25.79 27.75 -21.20
N HIS A 143 -24.60 27.86 -20.64
CA HIS A 143 -23.37 28.17 -21.37
C HIS A 143 -22.38 27.03 -21.26
N TRP A 144 -21.78 26.66 -22.40
CA TRP A 144 -20.77 25.61 -22.48
C TRP A 144 -19.47 26.20 -23.01
N MET A 145 -18.33 25.75 -22.53
CA MET A 145 -17.00 26.17 -22.94
C MET A 145 -16.23 24.95 -23.44
N GLY A 146 -15.59 25.06 -24.60
CA GLY A 146 -14.85 23.96 -25.21
C GLY A 146 -13.53 24.45 -25.76
N CYS A 147 -12.50 23.59 -25.74
CA CYS A 147 -11.30 23.85 -26.52
C CYS A 147 -11.66 23.70 -27.99
N HIS A 148 -11.61 24.80 -28.73
CA HIS A 148 -12.03 24.82 -30.13
C HIS A 148 -10.84 24.69 -31.08
N ARG A 149 -9.70 25.30 -30.73
CA ARG A 149 -8.47 25.25 -31.54
C ARG A 149 -7.24 25.61 -30.72
N VAL A 150 -6.07 25.28 -31.26
CA VAL A 150 -4.77 25.82 -30.82
C VAL A 150 -4.41 26.98 -31.75
N ASP A 151 -4.00 28.14 -31.20
CA ASP A 151 -3.61 29.30 -32.01
C ASP A 151 -2.16 29.23 -32.52
N SER A 152 -1.75 30.19 -33.36
CA SER A 152 -0.40 30.25 -33.92
C SER A 152 0.72 30.48 -32.89
N ARG A 153 0.36 30.76 -31.64
CA ARG A 153 1.27 30.91 -30.50
C ARG A 153 1.24 29.67 -29.59
N ASN A 154 0.61 28.58 -30.03
CA ASN A 154 0.46 27.33 -29.29
C ASN A 154 -0.34 27.46 -27.99
N ASN A 155 -1.31 28.38 -27.96
CA ASN A 155 -2.27 28.48 -26.86
C ASN A 155 -3.51 27.65 -27.17
N ASP A 156 -4.02 26.95 -26.16
CA ASP A 156 -5.36 26.37 -26.22
C ASP A 156 -6.39 27.50 -26.16
N VAL A 157 -7.21 27.63 -27.20
CA VAL A 157 -8.28 28.62 -27.31
C VAL A 157 -9.60 27.97 -26.91
N PHE A 158 -10.16 28.48 -25.82
CA PHE A 158 -11.46 28.10 -25.32
C PHE A 158 -12.51 29.10 -25.81
N ASP A 159 -13.54 28.55 -26.46
CA ASP A 159 -14.71 29.30 -26.91
C ASP A 159 -15.90 28.95 -26.00
N ILE A 160 -16.77 29.93 -25.72
CA ILE A 160 -18.06 29.75 -25.04
C ILE A 160 -19.15 29.66 -26.09
N TRP A 161 -19.93 28.58 -26.05
CA TRP A 161 -21.20 28.44 -26.72
C TRP A 161 -22.31 29.17 -25.95
N ARG A 162 -22.89 30.17 -26.59
CA ARG A 162 -24.09 30.90 -26.13
C ARG A 162 -24.89 31.39 -27.32
N ASP A 163 -26.20 31.53 -27.18
CA ASP A 163 -27.08 32.05 -28.24
C ASP A 163 -26.90 31.35 -29.60
N GLN A 164 -26.66 30.03 -29.57
CA GLN A 164 -26.36 29.19 -30.74
C GLN A 164 -25.11 29.61 -31.54
N ARG A 165 -24.15 30.31 -30.93
CA ARG A 165 -22.89 30.72 -31.55
C ARG A 165 -21.71 30.48 -30.61
N TRP A 166 -20.54 30.24 -31.18
CA TRP A 166 -19.28 30.20 -30.45
C TRP A 166 -18.69 31.60 -30.32
N HIS A 167 -18.27 31.95 -29.11
CA HIS A 167 -17.60 33.21 -28.80
C HIS A 167 -16.25 32.90 -28.17
N SER A 168 -15.16 33.42 -28.73
CA SER A 168 -13.83 33.23 -28.13
C SER A 168 -13.69 34.04 -26.85
N THR A 169 -13.31 33.39 -25.75
CA THR A 169 -13.30 34.03 -24.43
C THR A 169 -12.00 33.88 -23.67
N SER A 170 -11.24 32.79 -23.88
CA SER A 170 -10.06 32.53 -23.06
C SER A 170 -8.98 31.81 -23.85
N ARG A 171 -7.74 32.25 -23.67
CA ARG A 171 -6.54 31.61 -24.21
C ARG A 171 -5.68 31.23 -23.03
N VAL A 172 -5.27 29.98 -22.95
CA VAL A 172 -4.43 29.47 -21.87
C VAL A 172 -3.20 28.78 -22.43
N GLN A 173 -2.11 28.91 -21.69
CA GLN A 173 -0.85 28.23 -21.95
C GLN A 173 -0.42 27.50 -20.67
N VAL A 174 0.36 26.42 -20.82
CA VAL A 174 0.98 25.75 -19.68
C VAL A 174 1.91 26.74 -18.96
N ALA A 175 1.67 26.99 -17.67
CA ALA A 175 2.54 27.82 -16.86
C ALA A 175 3.93 27.16 -16.75
N THR A 176 4.97 27.84 -17.24
CA THR A 176 6.35 27.43 -17.05
C THR A 176 6.75 27.66 -15.59
N ARG A 177 7.54 26.73 -15.05
CA ARG A 177 8.02 26.75 -13.66
C ARG A 177 8.65 28.12 -13.35
N LEU A 178 8.04 28.87 -12.43
CA LEU A 178 8.69 30.03 -11.81
C LEU A 178 9.99 29.54 -11.16
N ARG A 179 11.12 30.15 -11.55
CA ARG A 179 12.43 29.89 -10.95
C ARG A 179 12.54 30.60 -9.60
#